data_AF-A0A363D178-F1
#
_entry.id   AF-A0A363D178-F1
#
_cell.length_a   1.000
_cell.length_b   1.000
_cell.length_c   1.000
_cell.angle_alpha   90.00
_cell.angle_beta   90.00
_cell.angle_gamma   90.00
#
_symmetry.space_group_name_H-M   'P 1'
#
loop_
_entity.id
_entity.type
_entity.pdbx_description
1 polymer ?
#
loop_
_entity_poly.entity_id
_entity_poly.type
_entity_poly.pdbx_seq_one_letter_code
_entity_poly.pdbx_strand_id
1 'polypeptide(L)' 'MNDNERGIFKLSGITGMLIATVLLLTILGVLTFSGIKVQQSEASNFYKINQDLNGLKMNSSENHKQYQLVGTGK' A
#
# COMPACT_ATOMS: atom_id res chain seq x y z
N MET A 1 -8.46 32.90 37.13
CA MET A 1 -8.02 31.91 36.13
C MET A 1 -7.11 32.63 35.15
N ASN A 2 -5.96 32.06 34.83
CA ASN A 2 -4.99 32.67 33.94
C ASN A 2 -5.43 32.43 32.48
N ASP A 3 -5.85 33.47 31.76
CA ASP A 3 -6.31 33.36 30.36
C ASP A 3 -5.21 32.88 29.40
N ASN A 4 -3.96 32.86 29.86
CA ASN A 4 -2.83 32.27 29.14
C ASN A 4 -2.96 30.74 28.93
N GLU A 5 -3.91 30.05 29.56
CA GLU A 5 -4.10 28.59 29.40
C GLU A 5 -5.26 28.23 28.46
N ARG A 6 -6.04 29.22 27.98
CA ARG A 6 -7.25 29.01 27.16
C ARG A 6 -7.07 29.30 25.67
N GLY A 7 -5.85 29.58 25.24
CA GLY A 7 -5.53 29.74 23.82
C GLY A 7 -5.38 28.38 23.15
N ILE A 8 -6.37 27.99 22.34
CA ILE A 8 -6.37 26.86 21.39
C ILE A 8 -5.20 26.89 20.36
N PHE A 9 -4.24 27.82 20.53
CA PHE A 9 -3.26 28.28 19.56
C PHE A 9 -1.90 28.73 20.16
N LYS A 10 -1.31 28.00 21.12
CA LYS A 10 0.11 28.24 21.50
C LYS A 10 1.05 27.44 20.60
N LEU A 11 2.21 28.02 20.22
CA LEU A 11 3.37 27.59 19.39
C LEU A 11 3.27 26.32 18.49
N SER A 12 2.59 25.28 18.93
CA SER A 12 2.05 24.14 18.17
C SER A 12 0.50 24.15 18.18
N GLY A 13 -0.09 25.28 17.80
CA GLY A 13 -1.54 25.52 17.78
C GLY A 13 -2.21 25.01 16.51
N ILE A 14 -3.21 25.74 15.97
CA ILE A 14 -3.81 25.39 14.67
C ILE A 14 -2.79 25.30 13.54
N THR A 15 -1.71 26.09 13.55
CA THR A 15 -0.64 25.94 12.56
C THR A 15 0.01 24.55 12.62
N GLY A 16 0.28 24.02 13.81
CA GLY A 16 0.79 22.66 13.99
C GLY A 16 -0.23 21.60 13.59
N MET A 17 -1.52 21.84 13.91
CA MET A 17 -2.62 20.99 13.45
C MET A 17 -2.70 20.95 11.93
N LEU A 18 -2.66 22.10 11.24
CA LEU A 18 -2.73 22.19 9.78
C LEU A 18 -1.55 21.47 9.12
N ILE A 19 -0.33 21.66 9.62
CA ILE A 19 0.86 20.94 9.12
C ILE A 19 0.67 19.43 9.30
N ALA A 20 0.24 18.98 10.48
CA ALA A 20 0.01 17.56 10.74
C ALA A 20 -1.09 17.00 9.84
N THR A 21 -2.19 17.72 9.63
CA THR A 21 -3.28 17.32 8.73
C THR A 21 -2.80 17.20 7.28
N VAL A 22 -2.04 18.18 6.78
CA VAL A 22 -1.49 18.11 5.41
C VAL A 22 -0.52 16.94 5.27
N LEU A 23 0.32 16.69 6.28
CA LEU A 23 1.24 15.54 6.28
C LEU A 23 0.49 14.21 6.23
N LEU A 24 -0.54 14.04 7.07
CA LEU A 24 -1.38 12.84 7.09
C LEU A 24 -2.14 12.65 5.78
N LEU A 25 -2.70 13.71 5.20
CA LEU A 25 -3.40 13.66 3.92
C LEU A 25 -2.45 13.35 2.75
N THR A 26 -1.21 13.85 2.81
CA THR A 26 -0.19 13.55 1.82
C THR A 26 0.19 12.07 1.88
N ILE A 27 0.46 11.54 3.08
CA ILE A 27 0.73 10.11 3.30
C ILE A 27 -0.45 9.26 2.80
N LEU A 28 -1.68 9.63 3.18
CA LEU A 28 -2.90 8.95 2.74
C LEU A 28 -3.03 8.96 1.21
N GLY A 29 -2.85 10.12 0.57
CA GLY A 29 -2.96 10.26 -0.88
C GLY A 29 -1.93 9.43 -1.63
N VAL A 30 -0.66 9.46 -1.18
CA VAL A 30 0.43 8.67 -1.78
C VAL A 30 0.17 7.16 -1.63
N LEU A 31 -0.20 6.70 -0.43
CA LEU A 31 -0.49 5.28 -0.19
C LEU A 31 -1.71 4.82 -0.98
N THR A 32 -2.77 5.62 -1.05
CA THR A 32 -3.98 5.31 -1.80
C THR A 32 -3.70 5.21 -3.30
N PHE A 33 -3.00 6.20 -3.87
CA PHE A 33 -2.62 6.19 -5.28
C PHE A 33 -1.73 5.00 -5.63
N SER A 34 -0.74 4.70 -4.78
CA SER A 34 0.15 3.55 -4.97
C SER A 34 -0.62 2.24 -4.88
N GLY A 35 -1.55 2.12 -3.91
CA GLY A 35 -2.42 0.97 -3.76
C GLY A 35 -3.32 0.75 -4.97
N ILE A 36 -3.95 1.81 -5.49
CA ILE A 36 -4.77 1.73 -6.71
C ILE A 36 -3.93 1.29 -7.90
N LYS A 37 -2.68 1.79 -8.06
CA LYS A 37 -1.80 1.34 -9.13
C LYS A 37 -1.46 -0.15 -9.04
N VAL A 38 -1.14 -0.65 -7.85
CA VAL A 38 -0.91 -2.08 -7.64
C VAL A 38 -2.18 -2.88 -7.95
N GLN A 39 -3.34 -2.43 -7.45
CA GLN A 39 -4.61 -3.09 -7.74
C GLN A 39 -4.92 -3.13 -9.24
N GLN A 40 -4.64 -2.05 -9.98
CA GLN A 40 -4.82 -2.01 -11.44
C GLN A 40 -3.87 -2.95 -12.17
N SER A 41 -2.59 -3.01 -11.75
CA SER A 41 -1.61 -3.96 -12.28
C SER A 41 -2.06 -5.40 -12.04
N GLU A 42 -2.42 -5.71 -10.80
CA GLU A 42 -2.72 -7.07 -10.38
C GLU A 42 -4.13 -7.54 -10.75
N ALA A 43 -5.07 -6.64 -11.01
CA ALA A 43 -6.42 -7.01 -11.47
C ALA A 43 -6.40 -7.80 -12.80
N SER A 44 -5.40 -7.56 -13.65
CA SER A 44 -5.15 -8.35 -14.86
C SER A 44 -4.15 -9.49 -14.68
N ASN A 45 -3.33 -9.48 -13.61
CA ASN A 45 -2.36 -10.52 -13.30
C ASN A 45 -2.99 -11.71 -12.58
N PHE A 46 -3.64 -12.57 -13.35
CA PHE A 46 -4.16 -13.83 -12.84
C PHE A 46 -3.02 -14.79 -12.43
N TYR A 47 -3.26 -15.53 -11.34
CA TYR A 47 -2.37 -16.60 -10.89
C TYR A 47 -2.35 -17.72 -11.92
N LYS A 48 -1.16 -18.07 -12.43
CA LYS A 48 -0.96 -19.28 -13.23
C LYS A 48 0.02 -20.20 -12.54
N ILE A 49 -0.35 -21.48 -12.50
CA ILE A 49 0.52 -22.56 -12.06
C ILE A 49 1.18 -23.14 -13.30
N ASN A 50 2.50 -23.34 -13.24
CA ASN A 50 3.24 -24.04 -14.30
C ASN A 50 2.58 -25.40 -14.61
N GLN A 51 2.15 -25.62 -15.85
CA GLN A 51 1.44 -26.84 -16.25
C GLN A 51 2.36 -27.97 -16.70
N ASP A 52 3.67 -27.86 -16.44
CA ASP A 52 4.59 -28.99 -16.59
C ASP A 52 4.19 -30.14 -15.65
N LEU A 53 3.85 -31.28 -16.26
CA LEU A 53 3.47 -32.53 -15.59
C LEU A 53 4.52 -33.01 -14.57
N ASN A 54 5.80 -32.67 -14.75
CA ASN A 54 6.88 -33.03 -13.83
C ASN A 54 7.28 -31.91 -12.86
N GLY A 55 6.78 -30.69 -13.08
CA GLY A 55 7.14 -29.50 -12.31
C GLY A 55 6.33 -29.32 -11.03
N LEU A 56 5.15 -29.93 -10.95
CA LEU A 56 4.22 -29.85 -9.82
C LEU A 56 4.34 -31.07 -8.91
N LYS A 57 5.18 -30.97 -7.87
CA LYS A 57 5.26 -31.99 -6.83
C LYS A 57 4.26 -31.69 -5.71
N MET A 58 3.53 -32.70 -5.25
CA MET A 58 2.54 -32.55 -4.17
C MET A 58 3.15 -32.02 -2.86
N ASN A 59 4.41 -32.37 -2.56
CA ASN A 59 5.16 -31.85 -1.43
C ASN A 59 6.62 -31.63 -1.83
N SER A 60 7.05 -30.37 -1.88
CA SER A 60 8.42 -29.97 -2.22
C SER A 60 8.68 -28.55 -1.71
N SER A 61 9.89 -28.30 -1.18
CA SER A 61 10.35 -26.95 -0.83
C SER A 61 10.37 -26.02 -2.04
N GLU A 62 10.55 -26.58 -3.24
CA GLU A 62 10.73 -25.83 -4.48
C GLU A 62 9.41 -25.38 -5.12
N ASN A 63 8.26 -25.73 -4.55
CA ASN A 63 6.94 -25.43 -5.13
C ASN A 63 6.69 -23.93 -5.32
N HIS A 64 7.31 -23.06 -4.49
CA HIS A 64 7.18 -21.61 -4.63
C HIS A 64 7.72 -21.07 -5.98
N LYS A 65 8.60 -21.82 -6.67
CA LYS A 65 9.20 -21.43 -7.95
C LYS A 65 8.26 -21.63 -9.14
N GLN A 66 7.16 -22.35 -8.96
CA GLN A 66 6.19 -22.65 -10.03
C GLN A 66 5.13 -21.55 -10.20
N TYR A 67 5.17 -20.51 -9.38
CA TYR A 67 4.29 -19.35 -9.45
C TYR A 67 4.72 -18.38 -10.55
N GLN A 68 3.78 -18.05 -11.45
CA GLN A 68 3.98 -17.02 -12.47
C GLN A 68 2.74 -16.14 -12.57
N LEU A 69 2.97 -14.82 -12.61
CA LEU A 69 1.96 -13.83 -12.98
C LEU A 69 1.91 -13.74 -14.51
N VAL A 70 0.71 -13.81 -15.12
CA VAL A 70 0.55 -13.89 -16.59
C VAL A 70 -0.35 -12.80 -17.19
N GLY A 71 -0.38 -11.62 -16.60
CA GLY A 71 -1.37 -10.58 -16.94
C GLY A 71 -0.86 -9.24 -17.42
N THR A 72 0.37 -9.12 -17.93
CA THR A 72 0.75 -7.89 -18.62
C THR A 72 1.72 -8.16 -19.76
N GLY A 73 1.16 -8.59 -20.90
CA GLY A 73 1.79 -8.42 -22.20
C GLY A 73 1.50 -7.00 -22.71
N LYS A 74 2.36 -6.06 -22.35
CA LYS A 74 2.62 -4.83 -23.11
C LYS A 74 4.12 -4.66 -23.21
#